data_AF-A0A5Q3L8I8-F1
#
_entry.id   AF-A0A5Q3L8I8-F1
#
_cell.length_a   1.000
_cell.length_b   1.000
_cell.length_c   1.000
_cell.angle_alpha   90.00
_cell.angle_beta   90.00
_cell.angle_gamma   90.00
#
_symmetry.space_group_name_H-M   'P 1'
#
loop_
_entity.id
_entity.type
_entity.pdbx_description
1 polymer ?
#
loop_
_entity_poly.entity_id
_entity_poly.type
_entity_poly.pdbx_seq_one_letter_code
_entity_poly.pdbx_strand_id
1 'polypeptide(L)'
;MCRGSIKIRAIAFALLISAFVSVGEAQEGCSSYGPWFEEQAGCDPCSVSGGTLFRWSQDLSASGGPDLTEPLVTDRPDFTESSSTVGRGVLQLEMGYTYSFDNDGTEQLRSHSYPETLFRYGILADWLELRLDWNYAEEEIRGANPDLLSGGEDLGLGLKVALTPQAGLLPEMALIPQMSVPTGSSAFSDEEVLPGVIWIYSWEVSDRISTAGSSQINRAIDGLSGEAYLEFAQSWAASLSFSEKLGGYCEWYGLIPSSAESVLPEHYFNGGLTYLINNDLQLDIRAGTGLNDAALDYFVGTGISIRMP
;
A
#
# COMPACT_ATOMS: atom_id res chain seq x y z
N MET A 1 33.19 3.38 22.92
CA MET A 1 32.37 4.36 22.17
C MET A 1 31.07 3.63 21.90
N CYS A 2 30.04 3.88 22.69
CA CYS A 2 28.80 3.11 22.61
C CYS A 2 27.96 3.65 21.45
N ARG A 3 27.66 2.80 20.46
CA ARG A 3 26.46 2.99 19.64
C ARG A 3 25.26 2.47 20.44
N GLY A 4 24.10 3.08 20.24
CA GLY A 4 22.84 2.54 20.75
C GLY A 4 22.48 1.26 19.99
N SER A 5 21.68 0.38 20.61
CA SER A 5 21.13 -0.77 19.91
C SER A 5 20.18 -0.29 18.81
N ILE A 6 20.28 -0.86 17.62
CA ILE A 6 19.54 -0.44 16.43
C ILE A 6 18.12 -1.01 16.55
N LYS A 7 17.12 -0.12 16.62
CA LYS A 7 15.70 -0.49 16.52
C LYS A 7 15.20 -0.16 15.13
N ILE A 8 14.71 -1.17 14.43
CA ILE A 8 14.07 -1.06 13.11
C ILE A 8 12.55 -1.12 13.37
N ARG A 9 11.76 -0.22 12.77
CA ARG A 9 10.30 -0.13 13.00
C ARG A 9 9.55 0.16 11.69
N ALA A 10 8.31 -0.31 11.59
CA ALA A 10 7.35 0.10 10.56
C ALA A 10 6.66 1.45 10.91
N ILE A 11 6.16 2.19 9.91
CA ILE A 11 5.87 3.67 9.95
C ILE A 11 4.61 4.07 9.14
N ALA A 12 3.82 5.10 9.55
CA ALA A 12 3.03 6.02 8.64
C ALA A 12 2.37 7.29 9.26
N PHE A 13 1.88 7.24 10.51
CA PHE A 13 1.39 8.24 11.51
C PHE A 13 0.30 9.36 11.27
N ALA A 14 -0.62 9.62 12.25
CA ALA A 14 -2.04 10.04 11.99
C ALA A 14 -2.68 11.36 12.54
N LEU A 15 -3.47 12.12 11.73
CA LEU A 15 -4.35 13.23 12.20
C LEU A 15 -5.63 13.53 11.35
N LEU A 16 -6.61 14.23 11.96
CA LEU A 16 -7.97 14.45 11.44
C LEU A 16 -8.08 15.50 10.30
N ILE A 17 -9.01 15.26 9.37
CA ILE A 17 -9.64 16.30 8.54
C ILE A 17 -11.15 16.32 8.78
N SER A 18 -11.68 17.47 9.24
CA SER A 18 -13.11 17.71 9.41
C SER A 18 -13.75 18.17 8.10
N ALA A 19 -14.25 17.23 7.29
CA ALA A 19 -14.84 17.50 5.98
C ALA A 19 -16.24 18.16 6.06
N PHE A 20 -16.29 19.50 6.07
CA PHE A 20 -17.52 20.25 5.83
C PHE A 20 -17.88 20.23 4.33
N VAL A 21 -18.64 19.23 3.89
CA VAL A 21 -19.22 19.20 2.55
C VAL A 21 -20.40 20.18 2.48
N SER A 22 -20.11 21.39 2.02
CA SER A 22 -21.13 22.36 1.62
C SER A 22 -21.79 21.91 0.31
N VAL A 23 -22.84 21.10 0.39
CA VAL A 23 -23.69 20.77 -0.77
C VAL A 23 -24.38 22.04 -1.25
N GLY A 24 -23.87 22.64 -2.33
CA GLY A 24 -24.55 23.72 -3.03
C GLY A 24 -25.70 23.16 -3.84
N GLU A 25 -26.92 23.64 -3.59
CA GLU A 25 -28.12 23.23 -4.33
C GLU A 25 -28.06 23.70 -5.80
N ALA A 26 -27.60 22.83 -6.69
CA ALA A 26 -27.80 22.99 -8.12
C ALA A 26 -29.29 22.75 -8.43
N GLN A 27 -30.05 23.84 -8.58
CA GLN A 27 -31.51 23.81 -8.67
C GLN A 27 -32.03 22.94 -9.83
N GLU A 28 -33.04 22.11 -9.56
CA GLU A 28 -33.76 21.37 -10.59
C GLU A 28 -34.46 22.31 -11.58
N GLY A 29 -34.13 22.17 -12.88
CA GLY A 29 -34.56 23.08 -13.95
C GLY A 29 -35.42 22.45 -15.04
N CYS A 30 -36.10 21.33 -14.78
CA CYS A 30 -36.84 20.58 -15.81
C CYS A 30 -38.20 21.21 -16.16
N SER A 31 -38.19 22.25 -16.98
CA SER A 31 -39.39 22.98 -17.44
C SER A 31 -40.06 22.30 -18.65
N SER A 32 -41.04 21.44 -18.42
CA SER A 32 -41.79 20.73 -19.47
C SER A 32 -42.98 21.53 -20.04
N TYR A 33 -42.95 21.87 -21.33
CA TYR A 33 -44.15 22.32 -22.09
C TYR A 33 -44.06 21.98 -23.59
N GLY A 34 -44.99 21.16 -24.07
CA GLY A 34 -45.27 20.99 -25.51
C GLY A 34 -45.36 19.53 -25.98
N PRO A 35 -46.46 19.10 -26.62
CA PRO A 35 -46.57 17.77 -27.24
C PRO A 35 -46.04 17.77 -28.69
N TRP A 36 -46.33 16.67 -29.39
CA TRP A 36 -46.01 16.31 -30.79
C TRP A 36 -44.78 15.41 -30.97
N PHE A 37 -45.00 14.36 -31.76
CA PHE A 37 -44.09 13.27 -32.15
C PHE A 37 -42.59 13.58 -32.18
N GLU A 38 -41.78 12.78 -31.49
CA GLU A 38 -40.91 11.80 -32.16
C GLU A 38 -40.40 10.71 -31.20
N GLU A 39 -39.93 9.60 -31.76
CA GLU A 39 -39.35 8.46 -31.03
C GLU A 39 -37.87 8.78 -30.72
N GLN A 40 -37.59 9.29 -29.52
CA GLN A 40 -36.23 9.45 -29.03
C GLN A 40 -35.95 8.42 -27.94
N ALA A 41 -34.88 7.63 -28.15
CA ALA A 41 -34.32 6.77 -27.12
C ALA A 41 -33.97 7.64 -25.90
N GLY A 42 -34.52 7.29 -24.73
CA GLY A 42 -34.20 7.99 -23.50
C GLY A 42 -32.70 7.93 -23.25
N CYS A 43 -32.05 9.08 -23.14
CA CYS A 43 -30.65 9.12 -22.77
C CYS A 43 -30.50 8.58 -21.34
N ASP A 44 -29.96 7.38 -21.19
CA ASP A 44 -29.42 6.94 -19.91
C ASP A 44 -28.41 8.01 -19.45
N PRO A 45 -28.62 8.67 -18.30
CA PRO A 45 -27.73 9.71 -17.82
C PRO A 45 -26.37 9.05 -17.57
N CYS A 46 -25.35 9.45 -18.32
CA CYS A 46 -24.16 8.64 -18.57
C CYS A 46 -23.49 8.11 -17.30
N SER A 47 -23.87 6.90 -16.88
CA SER A 47 -23.30 6.20 -15.73
C SER A 47 -21.96 5.56 -16.12
N VAL A 48 -21.06 6.39 -16.67
CA VAL A 48 -19.64 6.08 -16.75
C VAL A 48 -19.08 6.29 -15.36
N SER A 49 -19.37 5.37 -14.45
CA SER A 49 -18.60 5.15 -13.24
C SER A 49 -17.22 4.65 -13.67
N GLY A 50 -16.33 5.58 -14.02
CA GLY A 50 -14.93 5.26 -14.22
C GLY A 50 -14.37 4.71 -12.90
N GLY A 51 -13.63 3.60 -12.95
CA GLY A 51 -12.91 3.07 -11.79
C GLY A 51 -11.72 3.96 -11.36
N THR A 52 -11.57 5.12 -11.99
CA THR A 52 -10.51 6.11 -11.83
C THR A 52 -11.09 7.54 -11.87
N LEU A 53 -10.53 8.46 -11.08
CA LEU A 53 -11.02 9.82 -10.86
C LEU A 53 -10.84 10.75 -12.08
N PHE A 54 -9.78 10.54 -12.85
CA PHE A 54 -9.42 11.29 -14.05
C PHE A 54 -9.13 10.34 -15.22
N ARG A 55 -9.00 10.87 -16.43
CA ARG A 55 -8.55 10.11 -17.62
C ARG A 55 -7.51 10.89 -18.40
N TRP A 56 -6.55 10.16 -18.99
CA TRP A 56 -5.52 10.74 -19.86
C TRP A 56 -6.07 11.34 -21.17
N SER A 57 -7.23 10.85 -21.64
CA SER A 57 -7.89 11.34 -22.85
C SER A 57 -9.41 11.17 -22.75
N GLN A 58 -10.15 11.63 -23.77
CA GLN A 58 -11.59 11.41 -23.90
C GLN A 58 -11.96 10.05 -24.52
N ASP A 59 -10.99 9.16 -24.74
CA ASP A 59 -11.29 7.78 -25.13
C ASP A 59 -12.10 7.08 -24.03
N LEU A 60 -13.20 6.42 -24.43
CA LEU A 60 -14.09 5.74 -23.50
C LEU A 60 -13.63 4.31 -23.18
N SER A 61 -12.74 3.72 -23.99
CA SER A 61 -12.27 2.33 -23.85
C SER A 61 -11.43 2.07 -22.60
N ALA A 62 -10.70 3.07 -22.09
CA ALA A 62 -9.97 2.98 -20.83
C ALA A 62 -10.87 3.33 -19.64
N SER A 63 -11.47 2.32 -19.00
CA SER A 63 -12.21 2.45 -17.74
C SER A 63 -11.27 2.53 -16.53
N GLY A 64 -10.32 1.59 -16.44
CA GLY A 64 -9.42 1.37 -15.31
C GLY A 64 -10.14 1.00 -14.01
N GLY A 65 -9.35 0.78 -12.96
CA GLY A 65 -9.85 0.39 -11.65
C GLY A 65 -10.43 -1.05 -11.60
N PRO A 66 -11.27 -1.34 -10.59
CA PRO A 66 -11.62 -2.72 -10.22
C PRO A 66 -12.55 -3.44 -11.19
N ASP A 67 -12.19 -4.69 -11.51
CA ASP A 67 -13.08 -5.70 -12.06
C ASP A 67 -13.27 -6.83 -11.02
N LEU A 68 -14.53 -7.17 -10.73
CA LEU A 68 -14.90 -8.19 -9.75
C LEU A 68 -15.17 -9.56 -10.37
N THR A 69 -15.14 -9.66 -11.70
CA THR A 69 -15.16 -10.94 -12.43
C THR A 69 -13.76 -11.53 -12.56
N GLU A 70 -12.74 -10.68 -12.64
CA GLU A 70 -11.32 -11.05 -12.63
C GLU A 70 -10.79 -11.35 -11.21
N PRO A 71 -9.59 -11.95 -11.08
CA PRO A 71 -8.92 -12.17 -9.80
C PRO A 71 -8.72 -10.90 -8.97
N LEU A 72 -8.73 -11.04 -7.64
CA LEU A 72 -8.38 -9.98 -6.71
C LEU A 72 -6.96 -9.47 -6.95
N VAL A 73 -6.80 -8.14 -6.91
CA VAL A 73 -5.48 -7.48 -6.93
C VAL A 73 -5.11 -7.09 -5.51
N THR A 74 -3.96 -7.55 -5.06
CA THR A 74 -3.46 -7.40 -3.69
C THR A 74 -2.43 -6.29 -3.60
N ASP A 75 -2.23 -5.75 -2.39
CA ASP A 75 -1.11 -4.87 -2.04
C ASP A 75 0.08 -5.65 -1.47
N ARG A 76 -0.16 -6.91 -1.05
CA ARG A 76 0.86 -7.93 -0.76
C ARG A 76 1.20 -8.78 -1.99
N PRO A 77 2.39 -9.41 -2.07
CA PRO A 77 3.47 -9.48 -1.07
C PRO A 77 4.64 -8.48 -1.27
N ASP A 78 4.52 -7.60 -2.26
CA ASP A 78 5.42 -6.50 -2.62
C ASP A 78 5.62 -5.48 -1.47
N PHE A 79 6.56 -4.54 -1.68
CA PHE A 79 6.56 -3.22 -1.07
C PHE A 79 5.81 -2.19 -1.95
N THR A 80 5.71 -2.46 -3.26
CA THR A 80 4.99 -1.64 -4.24
C THR A 80 3.49 -1.93 -4.22
N GLU A 81 2.81 -1.12 -3.42
CA GLU A 81 1.35 -0.94 -3.38
C GLU A 81 0.66 -0.98 -4.76
N SER A 82 -0.53 -1.59 -4.87
CA SER A 82 -1.26 -1.66 -6.14
C SER A 82 -1.84 -0.30 -6.57
N SER A 83 -1.81 -0.02 -7.87
CA SER A 83 -2.44 1.16 -8.47
C SER A 83 -3.98 1.08 -8.51
N SER A 84 -4.55 -0.08 -8.19
CA SER A 84 -5.98 -0.37 -8.25
C SER A 84 -6.62 -0.33 -6.87
N THR A 85 -7.90 0.04 -6.86
CA THR A 85 -8.78 0.03 -5.68
C THR A 85 -9.65 -1.22 -5.69
N VAL A 86 -10.14 -1.67 -4.52
CA VAL A 86 -10.95 -2.91 -4.40
C VAL A 86 -12.36 -2.83 -4.99
N GLY A 87 -12.88 -1.63 -5.24
CA GLY A 87 -14.22 -1.41 -5.81
C GLY A 87 -15.30 -1.12 -4.76
N ARG A 88 -16.34 -0.36 -5.16
CA ARG A 88 -17.28 0.23 -4.20
C ARG A 88 -18.08 -0.82 -3.44
N GLY A 89 -17.96 -0.79 -2.12
CA GLY A 89 -18.64 -1.70 -1.20
C GLY A 89 -17.92 -3.04 -0.99
N VAL A 90 -16.86 -3.31 -1.75
CA VAL A 90 -16.03 -4.51 -1.62
C VAL A 90 -15.08 -4.35 -0.44
N LEU A 91 -14.97 -5.42 0.36
CA LEU A 91 -13.97 -5.57 1.40
C LEU A 91 -12.87 -6.52 0.92
N GLN A 92 -11.61 -6.15 1.10
CA GLN A 92 -10.48 -7.07 0.99
C GLN A 92 -9.70 -7.07 2.30
N LEU A 93 -9.30 -8.25 2.74
CA LEU A 93 -8.48 -8.46 3.93
C LEU A 93 -7.23 -9.21 3.51
N GLU A 94 -6.08 -8.57 3.68
CA GLU A 94 -4.76 -9.14 3.40
C GLU A 94 -4.05 -9.32 4.75
N MET A 95 -3.45 -10.49 4.97
CA MET A 95 -2.81 -10.85 6.24
C MET A 95 -1.51 -11.62 5.97
N GLY A 96 -0.56 -11.54 6.90
CA GLY A 96 0.75 -12.14 6.71
C GLY A 96 1.51 -12.50 7.97
N TYR A 97 2.68 -13.08 7.71
CA TYR A 97 3.74 -13.31 8.67
C TYR A 97 5.08 -13.05 7.96
N THR A 98 5.96 -12.27 8.58
CA THR A 98 7.37 -12.12 8.16
C THR A 98 8.29 -12.49 9.32
N TYR A 99 9.36 -13.23 9.01
CA TYR A 99 10.54 -13.37 9.86
C TYR A 99 11.69 -12.60 9.22
N SER A 100 12.30 -11.71 10.00
CA SER A 100 13.46 -10.91 9.61
C SER A 100 14.66 -11.23 10.51
N PHE A 101 15.86 -11.19 9.93
CA PHE A 101 17.11 -11.42 10.63
C PHE A 101 18.16 -10.38 10.22
N ASP A 102 18.93 -9.91 11.19
CA ASP A 102 20.11 -9.07 11.00
C ASP A 102 21.23 -9.41 12.00
N ASN A 103 22.48 -9.09 11.64
CA ASN A 103 23.69 -9.39 12.40
C ASN A 103 24.86 -8.45 12.00
N ASP A 104 24.97 -7.28 12.64
CA ASP A 104 26.09 -6.33 12.44
C ASP A 104 27.47 -6.86 12.90
N GLY A 105 27.51 -8.07 13.48
CA GLY A 105 28.69 -8.73 14.03
C GLY A 105 28.95 -8.40 15.51
N THR A 106 28.16 -7.51 16.11
CA THR A 106 28.16 -7.13 17.53
C THR A 106 26.87 -7.57 18.22
N GLU A 107 25.73 -7.31 17.58
CA GLU A 107 24.39 -7.72 18.00
C GLU A 107 23.70 -8.50 16.86
N GLN A 108 22.68 -9.29 17.20
CA GLN A 108 21.82 -10.02 16.27
C GLN A 108 20.37 -9.68 16.56
N LEU A 109 19.65 -9.21 15.55
CA LEU A 109 18.22 -8.97 15.63
C LEU A 109 17.47 -10.14 14.98
N ARG A 110 16.39 -10.55 15.63
CA ARG A 110 15.38 -11.47 15.08
C ARG A 110 14.02 -10.83 15.31
N SER A 111 13.31 -10.53 14.23
CA SER A 111 11.97 -9.96 14.32
C SER A 111 10.94 -10.93 13.73
N HIS A 112 9.84 -11.12 14.45
CA HIS A 112 8.64 -11.82 14.00
C HIS A 112 7.51 -10.81 13.89
N SER A 113 7.00 -10.61 12.68
CA SER A 113 5.94 -9.65 12.34
C SER A 113 4.69 -10.43 11.94
N TYR A 114 3.58 -10.24 12.66
CA TYR A 114 2.28 -10.87 12.40
C TYR A 114 1.15 -10.15 13.17
N PRO A 115 -0.10 -10.10 12.70
CA PRO A 115 -0.64 -10.75 11.50
C PRO A 115 -0.59 -9.88 10.23
N GLU A 116 0.23 -8.82 10.19
CA GLU A 116 0.46 -7.94 9.02
C GLU A 116 -0.85 -7.62 8.26
N THR A 117 -1.84 -7.13 9.00
CA THR A 117 -3.24 -7.11 8.56
C THR A 117 -3.61 -5.79 7.92
N LEU A 118 -3.75 -5.82 6.60
CA LEU A 118 -4.26 -4.73 5.80
C LEU A 118 -5.74 -4.96 5.46
N PHE A 119 -6.59 -4.11 6.04
CA PHE A 119 -8.01 -3.99 5.75
C PHE A 119 -8.21 -2.93 4.65
N ARG A 120 -8.88 -3.29 3.56
CA ARG A 120 -9.16 -2.42 2.41
C ARG A 120 -10.66 -2.42 2.11
N TYR A 121 -11.29 -1.25 2.02
CA TYR A 121 -12.74 -1.16 1.80
C TYR A 121 -13.11 -0.03 0.84
N GLY A 122 -13.73 -0.35 -0.29
CA GLY A 122 -14.13 0.65 -1.29
C GLY A 122 -15.32 1.50 -0.83
N ILE A 123 -15.15 2.81 -0.78
CA ILE A 123 -16.13 3.75 -0.20
C ILE A 123 -16.60 4.79 -1.21
N LEU A 124 -17.90 5.08 -1.20
CA LEU A 124 -18.60 6.09 -2.02
C LEU A 124 -18.60 5.85 -3.55
N ALA A 125 -17.44 5.57 -4.15
CA ALA A 125 -17.23 5.35 -5.58
C ALA A 125 -16.09 4.34 -5.79
N ASP A 126 -16.01 3.74 -6.99
CA ASP A 126 -15.08 2.64 -7.26
C ASP A 126 -13.61 3.06 -7.19
N TRP A 127 -13.31 4.32 -7.50
CA TRP A 127 -11.96 4.91 -7.45
C TRP A 127 -11.46 5.29 -6.04
N LEU A 128 -12.21 5.02 -4.97
CA LEU A 128 -11.87 5.43 -3.60
C LEU A 128 -11.95 4.28 -2.62
N GLU A 129 -10.86 4.05 -1.88
CA GLU A 129 -10.71 2.95 -0.93
C GLU A 129 -10.19 3.47 0.41
N LEU A 130 -10.87 3.10 1.50
CA LEU A 130 -10.40 3.25 2.87
C LEU A 130 -9.46 2.10 3.20
N ARG A 131 -8.31 2.43 3.77
CA ARG A 131 -7.31 1.47 4.24
C ARG A 131 -7.11 1.59 5.74
N LEU A 132 -6.87 0.46 6.40
CA LEU A 132 -6.42 0.35 7.78
C LEU A 132 -5.39 -0.77 7.85
N ASP A 133 -4.23 -0.52 8.43
CA ASP A 133 -3.19 -1.52 8.64
C ASP A 133 -2.98 -1.75 10.14
N TRP A 134 -2.76 -2.98 10.56
CA TRP A 134 -2.35 -3.28 11.93
C TRP A 134 -1.50 -4.55 12.04
N ASN A 135 -0.49 -4.48 12.90
CA ASN A 135 0.49 -5.54 13.09
C ASN A 135 0.91 -5.69 14.57
N TYR A 136 1.56 -6.80 14.89
CA TYR A 136 2.20 -7.06 16.17
C TYR A 136 3.60 -7.65 15.92
N ALA A 137 4.58 -7.15 16.68
CA ALA A 137 5.99 -7.51 16.52
C ALA A 137 6.51 -8.24 17.78
N GLU A 138 7.45 -9.16 17.57
CA GLU A 138 8.33 -9.72 18.60
C GLU A 138 9.78 -9.58 18.14
N GLU A 139 10.61 -8.85 18.90
CA GLU A 139 12.02 -8.61 18.61
C GLU A 139 12.92 -9.23 19.68
N GLU A 140 13.71 -10.24 19.30
CA GLU A 140 14.79 -10.80 20.13
C GLU A 140 16.13 -10.17 19.71
N ILE A 141 16.68 -9.32 20.57
CA ILE A 141 18.01 -8.72 20.41
C ILE A 141 19.02 -9.56 21.21
N ARG A 142 20.09 -10.01 20.55
CA ARG A 142 21.17 -10.79 21.18
C ARG A 142 22.52 -10.11 20.97
N GLY A 143 23.17 -9.71 22.04
CA GLY A 143 24.47 -9.03 21.93
C GLY A 143 25.10 -8.80 23.30
N ALA A 144 25.73 -7.65 23.47
CA ALA A 144 26.24 -7.22 24.78
C ALA A 144 25.09 -6.91 25.77
N ASN A 145 23.96 -6.41 25.26
CA ASN A 145 22.75 -6.12 26.03
C ASN A 145 21.57 -6.87 25.39
N PRO A 146 21.34 -8.16 25.73
CA PRO A 146 20.21 -8.90 25.16
C PRO A 146 18.88 -8.35 25.70
N ASP A 147 17.89 -8.23 24.83
CA ASP A 147 16.54 -7.75 25.14
C ASP A 147 15.48 -8.57 24.36
N LEU A 148 14.24 -8.54 24.84
CA LEU A 148 13.10 -9.19 24.20
C LEU A 148 11.89 -8.25 24.29
N LEU A 149 11.53 -7.64 23.16
CA LEU A 149 10.42 -6.70 23.05
C LEU A 149 9.26 -7.39 22.33
N SER A 150 8.02 -7.11 22.76
CA SER A 150 6.85 -7.44 21.94
C SER A 150 5.68 -6.48 22.15
N GLY A 151 4.80 -6.37 21.16
CA GLY A 151 3.64 -5.48 21.21
C GLY A 151 2.98 -5.25 19.87
N GLY A 152 1.76 -4.70 19.92
CA GLY A 152 1.12 -4.15 18.72
C GLY A 152 1.84 -2.90 18.25
N GLU A 153 1.93 -2.72 16.94
CA GLU A 153 2.45 -1.52 16.30
C GLU A 153 1.33 -0.44 16.19
N ASP A 154 1.69 0.74 15.68
CA ASP A 154 0.77 1.88 15.52
C ASP A 154 -0.23 1.68 14.36
N LEU A 155 -1.47 2.13 14.55
CA LEU A 155 -2.62 1.71 13.73
C LEU A 155 -2.70 2.44 12.39
N GLY A 156 -2.19 1.83 11.33
CA GLY A 156 -2.30 2.28 9.95
C GLY A 156 -3.72 2.68 9.54
N LEU A 157 -3.83 3.77 8.79
CA LEU A 157 -5.03 4.39 8.26
C LEU A 157 -4.66 5.13 6.96
N GLY A 158 -5.41 4.94 5.88
CA GLY A 158 -5.11 5.59 4.60
C GLY A 158 -6.32 5.71 3.68
N LEU A 159 -6.17 6.48 2.60
CA LEU A 159 -7.18 6.62 1.56
C LEU A 159 -6.53 6.43 0.19
N LYS A 160 -6.70 5.26 -0.44
CA LYS A 160 -6.22 5.01 -1.80
C LYS A 160 -7.21 5.64 -2.80
N VAL A 161 -6.70 6.54 -3.65
CA VAL A 161 -7.45 7.24 -4.70
C VAL A 161 -6.89 6.82 -6.05
N ALA A 162 -7.66 6.07 -6.84
CA ALA A 162 -7.29 5.72 -8.20
C ALA A 162 -7.41 6.96 -9.11
N LEU A 163 -6.27 7.47 -9.59
CA LEU A 163 -6.17 8.75 -10.30
C LEU A 163 -6.51 8.63 -11.79
N THR A 164 -5.89 7.69 -12.50
CA THR A 164 -6.00 7.57 -13.97
C THR A 164 -5.88 6.12 -14.40
N PRO A 165 -6.61 5.67 -15.44
CA PRO A 165 -6.45 4.33 -16.01
C PRO A 165 -5.17 4.26 -16.84
N GLN A 166 -4.65 3.07 -17.14
CA GLN A 166 -3.59 2.95 -18.14
C GLN A 166 -4.13 3.37 -19.52
N ALA A 167 -3.33 4.15 -20.27
CA ALA A 167 -3.64 4.57 -21.63
C ALA A 167 -2.41 4.41 -22.54
N GLY A 168 -2.21 3.19 -23.04
CA GLY A 168 -1.05 2.82 -23.86
C GLY A 168 0.25 2.90 -23.05
N LEU A 169 1.06 3.94 -23.32
CA LEU A 169 2.31 4.20 -22.59
C LEU A 169 2.11 5.04 -21.32
N LEU A 170 0.94 5.62 -21.10
CA LEU A 170 0.63 6.39 -19.89
C LEU A 170 0.14 5.43 -18.79
N PRO A 171 0.70 5.48 -17.56
CA PRO A 171 0.44 4.49 -16.52
C PRO A 171 -0.98 4.53 -15.96
N GLU A 172 -1.43 3.42 -15.38
CA GLU A 172 -2.45 3.49 -14.33
C GLU A 172 -1.80 4.07 -13.06
N MET A 173 -2.48 4.97 -12.36
CA MET A 173 -1.90 5.68 -11.21
C MET A 173 -2.86 5.73 -10.03
N ALA A 174 -2.32 5.69 -8.82
CA ALA A 174 -3.04 5.98 -7.59
C ALA A 174 -2.22 6.85 -6.63
N LEU A 175 -2.91 7.49 -5.68
CA LEU A 175 -2.30 8.23 -4.57
C LEU A 175 -2.87 7.71 -3.25
N ILE A 176 -2.01 7.50 -2.25
CA ILE A 176 -2.40 7.14 -0.88
C ILE A 176 -1.80 8.19 0.08
N PRO A 177 -2.52 9.26 0.42
CA PRO A 177 -2.31 9.93 1.71
C PRO A 177 -2.51 8.90 2.85
N GLN A 178 -1.50 8.72 3.69
CA GLN A 178 -1.44 7.65 4.69
C GLN A 178 -0.87 8.09 6.03
N MET A 179 -1.19 7.28 7.04
CA MET A 179 -1.14 7.66 8.43
C MET A 179 -1.23 6.40 9.33
N SER A 180 -0.81 6.42 10.60
CA SER A 180 -0.85 5.28 11.56
C SER A 180 -0.93 5.73 13.03
N VAL A 181 -2.10 5.66 13.66
CA VAL A 181 -2.33 6.32 14.96
C VAL A 181 -1.40 5.81 16.07
N PRO A 182 -0.81 6.68 16.93
CA PRO A 182 -0.03 6.24 18.10
C PRO A 182 -0.92 5.48 19.10
N THR A 183 -0.96 4.16 18.95
CA THR A 183 -1.84 3.20 19.65
C THR A 183 -1.16 1.89 20.01
N GLY A 184 0.07 1.68 19.55
CA GLY A 184 0.90 0.51 19.79
C GLY A 184 1.40 0.44 21.24
N SER A 185 2.24 -0.55 21.51
CA SER A 185 2.91 -0.65 22.83
C SER A 185 4.03 0.38 22.96
N SER A 186 4.46 0.68 24.18
CA SER A 186 5.62 1.56 24.42
C SER A 186 6.94 1.06 23.81
N ALA A 187 6.97 -0.19 23.31
CA ALA A 187 8.10 -0.74 22.57
C ALA A 187 7.96 -0.61 21.04
N PHE A 188 6.76 -0.28 20.52
CA PHE A 188 6.41 -0.25 19.09
C PHE A 188 5.49 0.93 18.71
N SER A 189 5.59 2.05 19.45
CA SER A 189 4.95 3.31 19.12
C SER A 189 5.95 4.47 19.19
N ASP A 190 5.78 5.46 18.31
CA ASP A 190 6.57 6.72 18.31
C ASP A 190 5.86 7.85 19.10
N GLU A 191 4.76 7.54 19.81
CA GLU A 191 3.96 8.44 20.67
C GLU A 191 3.33 9.68 19.98
N GLU A 192 3.58 9.92 18.69
CA GLU A 192 3.13 11.14 17.99
C GLU A 192 2.65 10.92 16.52
N VAL A 193 2.76 11.93 15.65
CA VAL A 193 2.03 12.00 14.36
C VAL A 193 2.91 12.45 13.18
N LEU A 194 3.39 11.48 12.43
CA LEU A 194 4.37 11.52 11.33
C LEU A 194 3.76 11.22 9.92
N PRO A 195 2.81 12.02 9.39
CA PRO A 195 2.04 11.68 8.19
C PRO A 195 2.88 11.43 6.92
N GLY A 196 2.35 10.58 6.04
CA GLY A 196 2.98 10.19 4.78
C GLY A 196 2.09 10.24 3.54
N VAL A 197 2.71 10.05 2.37
CA VAL A 197 2.01 9.93 1.08
C VAL A 197 2.77 9.00 0.13
N ILE A 198 2.05 8.07 -0.49
CA ILE A 198 2.52 7.16 -1.54
C ILE A 198 1.92 7.62 -2.88
N TRP A 199 2.75 7.82 -3.91
CA TRP A 199 2.30 7.91 -5.31
C TRP A 199 2.71 6.64 -6.06
N ILE A 200 1.75 6.03 -6.74
CA ILE A 200 1.88 4.74 -7.43
C ILE A 200 1.65 4.94 -8.92
N TYR A 201 2.45 4.26 -9.74
CA TYR A 201 2.31 4.20 -11.19
C TYR A 201 2.63 2.79 -11.70
N SER A 202 1.81 2.26 -12.61
CA SER A 202 1.93 0.90 -13.13
C SER A 202 1.60 0.78 -14.62
N TRP A 203 2.06 -0.31 -15.23
CA TRP A 203 1.75 -0.70 -16.60
C TRP A 203 1.58 -2.21 -16.70
N GLU A 204 0.46 -2.65 -17.25
CA GLU A 204 0.36 -3.91 -17.98
C GLU A 204 1.12 -3.76 -19.30
N VAL A 205 2.23 -4.50 -19.43
CA VAL A 205 3.14 -4.45 -20.59
C VAL A 205 2.73 -5.49 -21.64
N SER A 206 2.12 -6.59 -21.19
CA SER A 206 1.52 -7.65 -22.01
C SER A 206 0.67 -8.57 -21.10
N ASP A 207 -0.12 -9.47 -21.69
CA ASP A 207 -1.01 -10.47 -21.04
C ASP A 207 -0.38 -11.36 -19.94
N ARG A 208 0.92 -11.20 -19.65
CA ARG A 208 1.67 -11.91 -18.61
C ARG A 208 2.72 -11.08 -17.88
N ILE A 209 2.96 -9.83 -18.27
CA ILE A 209 4.06 -9.02 -17.71
C ILE A 209 3.50 -7.66 -17.35
N SER A 210 3.59 -7.33 -16.08
CA SER A 210 3.29 -6.00 -15.55
C SER A 210 4.48 -5.46 -14.76
N THR A 211 4.50 -4.14 -14.56
CA THR A 211 5.53 -3.47 -13.79
C THR A 211 4.96 -2.25 -13.11
N ALA A 212 5.38 -2.00 -11.87
CA ALA A 212 4.90 -0.90 -11.05
C ALA A 212 6.07 -0.26 -10.30
N GLY A 213 5.87 0.97 -9.84
CA GLY A 213 6.75 1.60 -8.88
C GLY A 213 5.98 2.53 -7.97
N SER A 214 6.51 2.75 -6.77
CA SER A 214 6.00 3.75 -5.84
C SER A 214 7.09 4.76 -5.49
N SER A 215 6.71 6.03 -5.37
CA SER A 215 7.51 7.09 -4.78
C SER A 215 6.77 7.61 -3.56
N GLN A 216 7.40 7.53 -2.39
CA GLN A 216 6.77 7.83 -1.10
C GLN A 216 7.53 8.92 -0.35
N ILE A 217 6.80 9.76 0.39
CA ILE A 217 7.37 10.70 1.36
C ILE A 217 6.64 10.50 2.67
N ASN A 218 7.33 9.97 3.67
CA ASN A 218 6.82 9.74 5.02
C ASN A 218 7.60 10.64 6.00
N ARG A 219 6.97 11.07 7.10
CA ARG A 219 7.72 11.58 8.26
C ARG A 219 8.05 10.40 9.16
N ALA A 220 9.20 10.45 9.83
CA ALA A 220 9.72 9.39 10.69
C ALA A 220 10.45 9.98 11.91
N ILE A 221 10.68 9.18 12.96
CA ILE A 221 11.43 9.58 14.16
C ILE A 221 12.75 8.81 14.24
N ASP A 222 13.84 9.53 14.49
CA ASP A 222 15.14 8.94 14.73
C ASP A 222 15.17 8.34 16.15
N GLY A 223 15.20 7.01 16.26
CA GLY A 223 15.11 6.30 17.54
C GLY A 223 16.28 6.55 18.52
N LEU A 224 17.34 7.24 18.10
CA LEU A 224 18.47 7.61 18.97
C LEU A 224 18.40 9.05 19.48
N SER A 225 17.97 10.02 18.64
CA SER A 225 17.88 11.43 19.03
C SER A 225 16.48 11.85 19.50
N GLY A 226 15.43 11.14 19.06
CA GLY A 226 14.03 11.53 19.23
C GLY A 226 13.58 12.67 18.30
N GLU A 227 14.45 13.13 17.39
CA GLU A 227 14.13 14.17 16.42
C GLU A 227 13.51 13.59 15.15
N ALA A 228 12.72 14.40 14.45
CA ALA A 228 11.97 13.95 13.29
C ALA A 228 12.70 14.19 11.97
N TYR A 229 12.69 13.18 11.11
CA TYR A 229 13.25 13.22 9.77
C TYR A 229 12.18 12.98 8.69
N LEU A 230 12.55 13.21 7.43
CA LEU A 230 11.73 12.84 6.28
C LEU A 230 12.34 11.62 5.60
N GLU A 231 11.56 10.56 5.46
CA GLU A 231 11.95 9.39 4.69
C GLU A 231 11.39 9.49 3.28
N PHE A 232 12.27 9.39 2.29
CA PHE A 232 11.88 9.15 0.91
C PHE A 232 12.04 7.66 0.60
N ALA A 233 10.93 6.96 0.34
CA ALA A 233 10.98 5.58 -0.12
C ALA A 233 10.74 5.52 -1.63
N GLN A 234 11.46 4.66 -2.32
CA GLN A 234 11.29 4.41 -3.75
C GLN A 234 11.32 2.91 -4.01
N SER A 235 10.39 2.43 -4.83
CA SER A 235 10.35 1.03 -5.27
C SER A 235 10.20 0.89 -6.78
N TRP A 236 10.55 -0.30 -7.29
CA TRP A 236 10.21 -0.75 -8.63
C TRP A 236 10.06 -2.28 -8.65
N ALA A 237 8.88 -2.76 -9.00
CA ALA A 237 8.50 -4.17 -9.08
C ALA A 237 8.24 -4.59 -10.54
N ALA A 238 8.56 -5.84 -10.87
CA ALA A 238 8.26 -6.48 -12.15
C ALA A 238 7.67 -7.87 -11.92
N SER A 239 6.48 -8.09 -12.50
CA SER A 239 5.63 -9.26 -12.21
C SER A 239 5.39 -10.09 -13.47
N LEU A 240 5.27 -11.40 -13.29
CA LEU A 240 5.18 -12.41 -14.35
C LEU A 240 4.11 -13.46 -14.03
N SER A 241 3.07 -13.53 -14.86
CA SER A 241 2.03 -14.56 -14.80
C SER A 241 2.50 -15.84 -15.49
N PHE A 242 2.88 -16.84 -14.71
CA PHE A 242 3.26 -18.17 -15.22
C PHE A 242 2.04 -18.96 -15.71
N SER A 243 0.89 -18.76 -15.07
CA SER A 243 -0.42 -19.32 -15.45
C SER A 243 -1.56 -18.51 -14.83
N GLU A 244 -2.81 -18.81 -15.19
CA GLU A 244 -4.05 -18.27 -14.58
C GLU A 244 -4.12 -18.36 -13.04
N LYS A 245 -3.26 -19.16 -12.40
CA LYS A 245 -3.25 -19.40 -10.95
C LYS A 245 -1.90 -19.23 -10.27
N LEU A 246 -0.84 -18.89 -11.00
CA LEU A 246 0.51 -18.80 -10.46
C LEU A 246 1.22 -17.59 -11.05
N GLY A 247 1.41 -16.57 -10.22
CA GLY A 247 2.26 -15.41 -10.50
C GLY A 247 3.57 -15.49 -9.74
N GLY A 248 4.48 -14.59 -10.08
CA GLY A 248 5.64 -14.27 -9.28
C GLY A 248 6.23 -12.93 -9.69
N TYR A 249 7.04 -12.37 -8.82
CA TYR A 249 7.58 -11.02 -8.98
C TYR A 249 9.02 -10.94 -8.49
N CYS A 250 9.73 -9.91 -8.95
CA CYS A 250 10.91 -9.41 -8.26
C CYS A 250 10.85 -7.88 -8.17
N GLU A 251 11.50 -7.36 -7.14
CA GLU A 251 11.37 -5.98 -6.72
C GLU A 251 12.68 -5.47 -6.14
N TRP A 252 12.97 -4.19 -6.39
CA TRP A 252 13.91 -3.40 -5.62
C TRP A 252 13.15 -2.30 -4.90
N TYR A 253 13.53 -2.03 -3.65
CA TYR A 253 13.11 -0.82 -2.95
C TYR A 253 14.25 -0.25 -2.11
N GLY A 254 14.10 0.98 -1.66
CA GLY A 254 15.01 1.60 -0.71
C GLY A 254 14.34 2.68 0.12
N LEU A 255 14.81 2.81 1.36
CA LEU A 255 14.39 3.78 2.35
C LEU A 255 15.53 4.81 2.49
N ILE A 256 15.26 6.08 2.21
CA ILE A 256 16.30 7.11 2.10
C ILE A 256 15.98 8.24 3.10
N PRO A 257 16.58 8.23 4.31
CA PRO A 257 16.35 9.24 5.32
C PRO A 257 16.99 10.58 4.93
N SER A 258 16.27 11.66 5.20
CA SER A 258 16.70 13.04 5.00
C SER A 258 16.61 13.80 6.32
N SER A 259 17.76 14.28 6.79
CA SER A 259 17.96 14.94 8.09
C SER A 259 17.85 14.06 9.36
N ALA A 260 17.91 12.73 9.23
CA ALA A 260 18.18 11.84 10.38
C ALA A 260 19.62 12.02 10.91
N GLU A 261 19.88 11.65 12.17
CA GLU A 261 21.21 11.67 12.79
C GLU A 261 21.87 10.28 12.83
N SER A 262 21.07 9.23 13.02
CA SER A 262 21.51 7.86 13.23
C SER A 262 21.06 6.89 12.12
N VAL A 263 19.90 7.15 11.50
CA VAL A 263 19.34 6.32 10.42
C VAL A 263 20.16 6.51 9.13
N LEU A 264 20.46 5.40 8.44
CA LEU A 264 21.22 5.38 7.18
C LEU A 264 20.30 4.94 6.02
N PRO A 265 20.64 5.24 4.76
CA PRO A 265 19.89 4.73 3.61
C PRO A 265 19.97 3.20 3.52
N GLU A 266 18.82 2.57 3.36
CA GLU A 266 18.67 1.12 3.20
C GLU A 266 18.21 0.79 1.79
N HIS A 267 18.72 -0.32 1.24
CA HIS A 267 18.32 -0.84 -0.06
C HIS A 267 18.07 -2.35 0.04
N TYR A 268 17.01 -2.81 -0.61
CA TYR A 268 16.55 -4.19 -0.55
C TYR A 268 16.29 -4.74 -1.95
N PHE A 269 16.45 -6.06 -2.10
CA PHE A 269 15.93 -6.80 -3.24
C PHE A 269 15.14 -8.00 -2.75
N ASN A 270 13.95 -8.18 -3.31
CA ASN A 270 12.99 -9.19 -2.89
C ASN A 270 12.24 -9.79 -4.09
N GLY A 271 11.50 -10.85 -3.81
CA GLY A 271 10.62 -11.50 -4.76
C GLY A 271 9.87 -12.66 -4.14
N GLY A 272 8.98 -13.27 -4.91
CA GLY A 272 8.08 -14.28 -4.38
C GLY A 272 7.13 -14.84 -5.42
N LEU A 273 6.18 -15.65 -4.93
CA LEU A 273 5.19 -16.35 -5.74
C LEU A 273 3.80 -16.14 -5.13
N THR A 274 2.82 -15.91 -6.00
CA THR A 274 1.40 -15.79 -5.64
C THR A 274 0.62 -16.96 -6.24
N TYR A 275 -0.29 -17.55 -5.45
CA TYR A 275 -1.11 -18.68 -5.87
C TYR A 275 -2.60 -18.41 -5.65
N LEU A 276 -3.36 -18.40 -6.75
CA LEU A 276 -4.78 -18.09 -6.77
C LEU A 276 -5.62 -19.37 -6.57
N ILE A 277 -6.23 -19.52 -5.39
CA ILE A 277 -7.15 -20.62 -5.11
C ILE A 277 -8.45 -20.43 -5.89
N ASN A 278 -9.00 -19.22 -5.86
CA ASN A 278 -10.12 -18.72 -6.68
C ASN A 278 -10.01 -17.19 -6.79
N ASN A 279 -10.85 -16.56 -7.60
CA ASN A 279 -10.76 -15.12 -7.90
C ASN A 279 -10.86 -14.20 -6.67
N ASP A 280 -11.29 -14.71 -5.51
CA ASP A 280 -11.43 -13.96 -4.26
C ASP A 280 -10.48 -14.47 -3.15
N LEU A 281 -9.53 -15.36 -3.47
CA LEU A 281 -8.60 -15.96 -2.49
C LEU A 281 -7.22 -16.26 -3.09
N GLN A 282 -6.21 -15.51 -2.64
CA GLN A 282 -4.79 -15.70 -2.95
C GLN A 282 -4.00 -16.13 -1.70
N LEU A 283 -2.98 -16.96 -1.92
CA LEU A 283 -1.87 -17.18 -0.98
C LEU A 283 -0.57 -16.63 -1.57
N ASP A 284 0.36 -16.19 -0.73
CA ASP A 284 1.67 -15.70 -1.15
C ASP A 284 2.82 -16.29 -0.32
N ILE A 285 4.00 -16.35 -0.93
CA ILE A 285 5.29 -16.54 -0.24
C ILE A 285 6.30 -15.53 -0.80
N ARG A 286 7.14 -14.95 0.07
CA ARG A 286 8.16 -13.95 -0.29
C ARG A 286 9.49 -14.17 0.43
N ALA A 287 10.58 -13.72 -0.18
CA ALA A 287 11.89 -13.61 0.43
C ALA A 287 12.63 -12.37 -0.09
N GLY A 288 13.47 -11.78 0.75
CA GLY A 288 14.28 -10.61 0.41
C GLY A 288 15.56 -10.52 1.23
N THR A 289 16.45 -9.62 0.80
CA THR A 289 17.78 -9.41 1.38
C THR A 289 18.21 -7.96 1.23
N GLY A 290 18.95 -7.45 2.21
CA GLY A 290 19.62 -6.15 2.14
C GLY A 290 20.70 -6.12 1.06
N LEU A 291 20.91 -4.95 0.47
CA LEU A 291 21.92 -4.68 -0.56
C LEU A 291 23.10 -3.86 -0.04
N ASN A 292 23.07 -3.44 1.22
CA ASN A 292 24.11 -2.65 1.89
C ASN A 292 24.07 -2.83 3.42
N ASP A 293 25.21 -2.57 4.08
CA ASP A 293 25.50 -2.76 5.51
C ASP A 293 24.58 -2.04 6.53
N ALA A 294 23.50 -1.40 6.09
CA ALA A 294 22.47 -0.78 6.95
C ALA A 294 21.11 -1.49 6.87
N ALA A 295 20.89 -2.30 5.84
CA ALA A 295 19.65 -3.04 5.60
C ALA A 295 19.74 -4.46 6.19
N LEU A 296 18.61 -5.02 6.62
CA LEU A 296 18.52 -6.38 7.20
C LEU A 296 19.16 -7.45 6.28
N ASP A 297 20.01 -8.31 6.85
CA ASP A 297 20.63 -9.48 6.17
C ASP A 297 19.61 -10.21 5.26
N TYR A 298 18.48 -10.65 5.81
CA TYR A 298 17.38 -11.26 5.05
C TYR A 298 16.04 -11.24 5.78
N PHE A 299 14.97 -11.37 4.99
CA PHE A 299 13.62 -11.65 5.48
C PHE A 299 12.92 -12.71 4.62
N VAL A 300 11.99 -13.45 5.23
CA VAL A 300 11.10 -14.40 4.56
C VAL A 300 9.69 -14.25 5.12
N GLY A 301 8.68 -14.37 4.26
CA GLY A 301 7.28 -14.23 4.68
C GLY A 301 6.30 -15.04 3.87
N THR A 302 5.08 -15.13 4.39
CA THR A 302 3.94 -15.81 3.76
C THR A 302 2.66 -15.06 4.09
N GLY A 303 1.67 -15.10 3.20
CA GLY A 303 0.41 -14.39 3.40
C GLY A 303 -0.80 -15.03 2.73
N ILE A 304 -1.93 -14.41 3.02
CA ILE A 304 -3.27 -14.77 2.54
C ILE A 304 -4.04 -13.48 2.29
N SER A 305 -4.73 -13.41 1.15
CA SER A 305 -5.59 -12.28 0.78
C SER A 305 -6.96 -12.77 0.38
N ILE A 306 -8.01 -12.15 0.93
CA ILE A 306 -9.41 -12.58 0.80
C ILE A 306 -10.27 -11.39 0.38
N ARG A 307 -10.96 -11.50 -0.75
CA ARG A 307 -11.95 -10.53 -1.23
C ARG A 307 -13.37 -10.95 -0.83
N MET A 308 -14.20 -9.97 -0.49
CA MET A 308 -15.59 -10.11 -0.03
C MET A 308 -16.42 -9.01 -0.72
N PRO A 309 -16.98 -9.29 -1.91
CA PRO A 309 -17.86 -8.39 -2.66
C PRO A 309 -19.32 -8.39 -2.18
#